data_AF-A0A8J4YI78-F1
#
_entry.id   AF-A0A8J4YI78-F1
#
_cell.length_a   1.000
_cell.length_b   1.000
_cell.length_c   1.000
_cell.angle_alpha   90.00
_cell.angle_beta   90.00
_cell.angle_gamma   90.00
#
_symmetry.space_group_name_H-M   'P 1'
#
loop_
_entity.id
_entity.type
_entity.pdbx_description
1 polymer ?
#
loop_
_entity_poly.entity_id
_entity_poly.type
_entity_poly.pdbx_seq_one_letter_code
_entity_poly.pdbx_strand_id
1 'polypeptide(L)'
;MRLSGKIYVVVTMVILIISVIQETRSARILMAQPIGTRSHKNFFMAIAENLVQRNHTVTIVTGHHSSHQHPNIREVVVLDGNIFNSFSSLFNTSVERMTWELYSSFITSCNQALSVKTVQDLFKEEFDLVMMYIYMTECFLTFVHKLKIPFIYVCPNMVLGGYTDLAGTPFFPSLMPYPRDNLEYPLTFGGRMAGTLRYVLEAAFMEWFYLPGTCPFMSFLALKQAGLPVVGPSPDEPVSGLLPHHCLPQPLSPASPLFRCSECG
;
A
#
# COMPACT_ATOMS: atom_id res chain seq x y z
N MET A 1 -11.42 29.31 -57.87
CA MET A 1 -11.13 27.88 -57.59
C MET A 1 -9.78 27.59 -56.93
N ARG A 2 -8.71 28.38 -57.10
CA ARG A 2 -7.39 28.08 -56.48
C ARG A 2 -7.26 28.32 -54.97
N LEU A 3 -8.14 29.12 -54.37
CA LEU A 3 -8.10 29.42 -52.92
C LEU A 3 -8.53 28.23 -52.06
N SER A 4 -9.54 27.48 -52.51
CA SER A 4 -10.13 26.36 -51.77
C SER A 4 -9.14 25.21 -51.55
N GLY A 5 -8.29 24.90 -52.53
CA GLY A 5 -7.28 23.84 -52.39
C GLY A 5 -6.20 24.14 -51.35
N LYS A 6 -5.80 25.41 -51.20
CA LYS A 6 -4.82 25.82 -50.18
C LYS A 6 -5.39 25.71 -48.77
N ILE A 7 -6.68 26.02 -48.59
CA ILE A 7 -7.37 25.89 -47.31
C ILE A 7 -7.44 24.42 -46.88
N TYR A 8 -7.78 23.50 -47.80
CA TYR A 8 -7.81 22.07 -47.49
C TYR A 8 -6.46 21.54 -47.03
N VAL A 9 -5.36 21.92 -47.70
CA VAL A 9 -4.00 21.49 -47.33
C VAL A 9 -3.62 21.98 -45.93
N VAL A 10 -3.92 23.24 -45.59
CA VAL A 10 -3.66 23.80 -44.26
C VAL A 10 -4.48 23.08 -43.19
N VAL A 11 -5.77 22.82 -43.44
CA VAL A 11 -6.63 22.08 -42.51
C VAL A 11 -6.11 20.66 -42.28
N THR A 12 -5.71 19.94 -43.33
CA THR A 12 -5.14 18.59 -43.19
C THR A 12 -3.80 18.60 -42.43
N MET A 13 -2.95 19.59 -42.64
CA MET A 13 -1.70 19.74 -41.88
C MET A 13 -1.96 20.02 -40.40
N VAL A 14 -2.93 20.86 -40.07
CA VAL A 14 -3.33 21.13 -38.67
C VAL A 14 -3.88 19.89 -38.00
N ILE A 15 -4.73 19.10 -38.67
CA ILE A 15 -5.26 17.83 -38.14
C ILE A 15 -4.13 16.82 -37.91
N LEU A 16 -3.17 16.71 -38.84
CA LEU A 16 -1.98 15.87 -38.68
C LEU A 16 -1.13 16.30 -37.48
N ILE A 17 -0.87 17.60 -37.33
CA ILE A 17 -0.11 18.13 -36.19
C ILE A 17 -0.84 17.82 -34.88
N ILE A 18 -2.15 18.04 -34.78
CA ILE A 18 -2.95 17.74 -33.59
C ILE A 18 -2.93 16.23 -33.28
N SER A 19 -2.96 15.37 -34.31
CA SER A 19 -2.88 13.91 -34.12
C SER A 19 -1.51 13.41 -33.64
N VAL A 20 -0.45 14.20 -33.82
CA VAL A 20 0.92 13.90 -33.38
C VAL A 20 1.23 14.52 -32.02
N ILE A 21 0.40 15.44 -31.52
CA ILE A 21 0.44 15.87 -30.11
C ILE A 21 -0.03 14.67 -29.27
N GLN A 22 0.90 13.77 -28.94
CA GLN A 22 0.69 12.83 -27.87
C GLN A 22 0.36 13.65 -26.63
N GLU A 23 -0.77 13.37 -25.98
CA GLU A 23 -1.03 13.94 -24.68
C GLU A 23 0.13 13.55 -23.75
N THR A 24 1.04 14.48 -23.49
CA THR A 24 2.04 14.34 -22.43
C THR A 24 1.29 14.49 -21.11
N ARG A 25 0.53 13.45 -20.74
CA ARG A 25 -0.18 13.42 -19.46
C ARG A 25 0.85 13.32 -18.35
N SER A 26 1.23 14.48 -17.82
CA SER A 26 1.85 14.56 -16.51
C SER A 26 0.81 14.08 -15.49
N ALA A 27 1.20 13.12 -14.66
CA ALA A 27 0.34 12.55 -13.64
C ALA A 27 0.94 12.89 -12.28
N ARG A 28 0.08 13.17 -11.31
CA ARG A 28 0.46 13.37 -9.91
C ARG A 28 0.34 12.04 -9.18
N ILE A 29 1.47 11.44 -8.86
CA ILE A 29 1.54 10.07 -8.32
C ILE A 29 1.91 10.15 -6.84
N LEU A 30 1.09 9.56 -6.00
CA LEU A 30 1.36 9.37 -4.58
C LEU A 30 1.93 7.96 -4.37
N MET A 31 3.14 7.86 -3.84
CA MET A 31 3.74 6.59 -3.44
C MET A 31 3.71 6.44 -1.92
N ALA A 32 3.02 5.43 -1.42
CA ALA A 32 2.92 5.12 0.00
C ALA A 32 3.85 3.96 0.38
N GLN A 33 4.99 4.29 0.99
CA GLN A 33 5.91 3.35 1.62
C GLN A 33 6.29 3.85 3.03
N PRO A 34 5.32 4.11 3.92
CA PRO A 34 5.60 4.65 5.26
C PRO A 34 6.46 3.71 6.11
N ILE A 35 6.33 2.40 5.90
CA ILE A 35 6.97 1.35 6.68
C ILE A 35 7.77 0.46 5.74
N GLY A 36 8.98 0.12 6.14
CA GLY A 36 9.90 -0.72 5.38
C GLY A 36 11.33 -0.21 5.51
N THR A 37 12.27 -0.99 5.00
CA THR A 37 13.70 -0.72 5.15
C THR A 37 14.20 0.29 4.13
N ARG A 38 15.43 0.79 4.31
CA ARG A 38 16.12 1.62 3.30
C ARG A 38 16.16 0.98 1.91
N SER A 39 16.22 -0.36 1.79
CA SER A 39 16.19 -1.01 0.48
C SER A 39 14.82 -0.91 -0.20
N HIS A 40 13.73 -0.97 0.57
CA HIS A 40 12.37 -0.76 0.04
C HIS A 40 12.25 0.67 -0.49
N LYS A 41 12.74 1.65 0.27
CA LYS A 41 12.77 3.03 -0.19
C LYS A 41 13.55 3.17 -1.50
N ASN A 42 14.76 2.62 -1.58
CA ASN A 42 15.58 2.73 -2.79
C ASN A 42 14.87 2.16 -4.03
N PHE A 43 14.10 1.07 -3.87
CA PHE A 43 13.28 0.52 -4.94
C PHE A 43 12.20 1.52 -5.41
N PHE A 44 11.46 2.12 -4.48
CA PHE A 44 10.45 3.13 -4.81
C PHE A 44 11.06 4.39 -5.44
N MET A 45 12.23 4.82 -4.95
CA MET A 45 12.97 5.96 -5.52
C MET A 45 13.33 5.73 -6.99
N ALA A 46 13.80 4.52 -7.35
CA ALA A 46 14.12 4.19 -8.74
C ALA A 46 12.88 4.31 -9.66
N ILE A 47 11.70 3.91 -9.17
CA ILE A 47 10.43 4.09 -9.89
C ILE A 47 10.10 5.58 -10.01
N ALA A 48 10.21 6.33 -8.92
CA ALA A 48 9.91 7.75 -8.88
C ALA A 48 10.78 8.58 -9.82
N GLU A 49 12.09 8.33 -9.86
CA GLU A 49 13.03 8.98 -10.77
C GLU A 49 12.65 8.75 -12.24
N ASN A 50 12.29 7.52 -12.60
CA ASN A 50 11.86 7.17 -13.95
C ASN A 50 10.53 7.83 -14.35
N LEU A 51 9.61 8.01 -13.40
CA LEU A 51 8.34 8.71 -13.64
C LEU A 51 8.55 10.21 -13.81
N VAL A 52 9.41 10.80 -12.98
CA VAL A 52 9.77 12.22 -13.09
C VAL A 52 10.48 12.52 -14.41
N GLN A 53 11.36 11.64 -14.90
CA GLN A 53 11.97 11.77 -16.23
C GLN A 53 10.94 11.78 -17.37
N ARG A 54 9.75 11.22 -17.13
CA ARG A 54 8.62 11.20 -18.06
C ARG A 54 7.62 12.34 -17.78
N ASN A 55 8.05 13.38 -17.07
CA ASN A 55 7.27 14.56 -16.68
C ASN A 55 6.12 14.28 -15.69
N HIS A 56 6.11 13.17 -14.94
CA HIS A 56 5.17 13.00 -13.83
C HIS A 56 5.66 13.72 -12.57
N THR A 57 4.74 14.14 -11.70
CA THR A 57 5.07 14.66 -10.36
C THR A 57 4.90 13.55 -9.35
N VAL A 58 5.92 13.30 -8.52
CA VAL A 58 5.88 12.20 -7.56
C VAL A 58 6.02 12.73 -6.13
N THR A 59 5.10 12.32 -5.27
CA THR A 59 5.17 12.49 -3.83
C THR A 59 5.32 11.13 -3.17
N ILE A 60 6.35 10.94 -2.35
CA ILE A 60 6.63 9.67 -1.65
C ILE A 60 6.46 9.86 -0.15
N VAL A 61 5.56 9.09 0.46
CA VAL A 61 5.46 8.95 1.92
C VAL A 61 6.40 7.82 2.35
N THR A 62 7.37 8.12 3.20
CA THR A 62 8.48 7.20 3.54
C THR A 62 8.86 7.26 5.01
N GLY A 63 9.33 6.15 5.58
CA GLY A 63 9.93 6.10 6.93
C GLY A 63 11.43 6.38 6.97
N HIS A 64 12.04 6.73 5.84
CA HIS A 64 13.48 6.98 5.73
C HIS A 64 13.75 8.24 4.90
N HIS A 65 14.81 8.98 5.24
CA HIS A 65 15.35 10.05 4.40
C HIS A 65 16.19 9.50 3.25
N SER A 66 16.19 10.19 2.10
CA SER A 66 17.06 9.83 0.97
C SER A 66 18.45 10.37 1.23
N SER A 67 19.46 9.65 0.76
CA SER A 67 20.83 10.16 0.79
C SER A 67 21.04 11.31 -0.19
N HIS A 68 20.27 11.33 -1.27
CA HIS A 68 20.26 12.40 -2.26
C HIS A 68 18.82 12.83 -2.52
N GLN A 69 18.56 14.13 -2.41
CA GLN A 69 17.24 14.69 -2.72
C GLN A 69 17.15 14.96 -4.22
N HIS A 70 16.05 14.56 -4.84
CA HIS A 70 15.77 14.88 -6.23
C HIS A 70 14.82 16.10 -6.27
N PRO A 71 15.11 17.17 -7.03
CA PRO A 71 14.35 18.43 -6.97
C PRO A 71 12.87 18.28 -7.34
N ASN A 72 12.56 17.31 -8.18
CA ASN A 72 11.19 17.04 -8.68
C ASN A 72 10.50 15.85 -7.97
N ILE A 73 11.07 15.35 -6.86
CA ILE A 73 10.43 14.32 -6.02
C ILE A 73 10.21 14.92 -4.65
N ARG A 74 8.95 14.95 -4.20
CA ARG A 74 8.60 15.40 -2.85
C ARG A 74 8.63 14.21 -1.90
N GLU A 75 9.44 14.28 -0.86
CA GLU A 75 9.47 13.27 0.20
C GLU A 75 8.71 13.76 1.44
N VAL A 76 7.77 12.96 1.91
CA VAL A 76 7.06 13.14 3.18
C VAL A 76 7.53 12.07 4.14
N VAL A 77 8.43 12.45 5.07
CA VAL A 77 8.99 11.51 6.04
C VAL A 77 8.10 11.44 7.27
N VAL A 78 7.61 10.25 7.60
CA VAL A 78 6.58 10.03 8.64
C VAL A 78 7.06 9.30 9.88
N LEU A 79 8.11 8.50 9.74
CA LEU A 79 8.71 7.70 10.80
C LEU A 79 10.22 7.90 10.70
N ASP A 80 10.90 7.89 11.84
CA ASP A 80 12.36 7.87 11.84
C ASP A 80 12.81 6.41 11.61
N GLY A 81 13.76 6.20 10.70
CA GLY A 81 14.10 4.90 10.08
C GLY A 81 14.61 3.79 11.01
N ASN A 82 14.50 3.97 12.33
CA ASN A 82 14.94 3.05 13.36
C ASN A 82 13.98 1.87 13.60
N ILE A 83 12.92 1.70 12.80
CA ILE A 83 12.11 0.48 12.83
C ILE A 83 13.01 -0.76 12.70
N PHE A 84 14.10 -0.68 11.95
CA PHE A 84 15.03 -1.80 11.79
C PHE A 84 15.76 -2.20 13.09
N ASN A 85 15.99 -1.29 14.03
CA ASN A 85 16.54 -1.64 15.34
C ASN A 85 15.55 -2.52 16.11
N SER A 86 14.25 -2.25 16.00
CA SER A 86 13.20 -3.12 16.53
C SER A 86 13.12 -4.47 15.80
N PHE A 87 13.45 -4.53 14.50
CA PHE A 87 13.51 -5.79 13.74
C PHE A 87 14.73 -6.65 14.08
N SER A 88 15.86 -6.05 14.44
CA SER A 88 17.08 -6.80 14.75
C SER A 88 16.93 -7.76 15.94
N SER A 89 16.16 -7.37 16.97
CA SER A 89 15.84 -8.24 18.11
C SER A 89 14.81 -9.31 17.78
N LEU A 90 13.96 -9.07 16.78
CA LEU A 90 12.89 -10.01 16.38
C LEU A 90 13.47 -11.31 15.81
N PHE A 91 14.61 -11.25 15.09
CA PHE A 91 15.27 -12.43 14.51
C PHE A 91 15.77 -13.46 15.54
N ASN A 92 15.87 -13.09 16.83
CA ASN A 92 16.28 -13.99 17.92
C ASN A 92 15.11 -14.54 18.76
N THR A 93 13.86 -14.29 18.35
CA THR A 93 12.65 -14.74 19.06
C THR A 93 11.97 -15.91 18.35
N SER A 94 10.99 -16.56 19.00
CA SER A 94 10.19 -17.59 18.31
C SER A 94 9.41 -16.97 17.15
N VAL A 95 9.15 -17.76 16.11
CA VAL A 95 8.47 -17.29 14.90
C VAL A 95 7.08 -16.69 15.23
N GLU A 96 6.37 -17.26 16.21
CA GLU A 96 5.07 -16.78 16.65
C GLU A 96 5.16 -15.41 17.32
N ARG A 97 6.13 -15.24 18.23
CA ARG A 97 6.34 -13.98 18.94
C ARG A 97 6.81 -12.89 17.98
N MET A 98 7.73 -13.22 17.09
CA MET A 98 8.17 -12.35 16.00
C MET A 98 6.97 -11.88 15.17
N THR A 99 6.13 -12.81 14.75
CA THR A 99 4.94 -12.53 13.94
C THR A 99 4.02 -11.55 14.67
N TRP A 100 3.66 -11.83 15.91
CA TRP A 100 2.81 -10.94 16.71
C TRP A 100 3.39 -9.52 16.89
N GLU A 101 4.65 -9.41 17.32
CA GLU A 101 5.33 -8.13 17.55
C GLU A 101 5.48 -7.33 16.24
N LEU A 102 5.78 -7.98 15.13
CA LEU A 102 5.82 -7.37 13.81
C LEU A 102 4.47 -6.76 13.43
N TYR A 103 3.41 -7.57 13.42
CA TYR A 103 2.10 -7.14 12.96
C TYR A 103 1.49 -6.05 13.83
N SER A 104 1.62 -6.16 15.14
CA SER A 104 1.21 -5.10 16.07
C SER A 104 1.97 -3.80 15.83
N SER A 105 3.30 -3.88 15.65
CA SER A 105 4.12 -2.71 15.32
C SER A 105 3.71 -2.07 13.99
N PHE A 106 3.34 -2.88 12.99
CA PHE A 106 2.84 -2.38 11.72
C PHE A 106 1.52 -1.61 11.89
N ILE A 107 0.55 -2.13 12.64
CA ILE A 107 -0.73 -1.45 12.90
C ILE A 107 -0.48 -0.07 13.54
N THR A 108 0.31 -0.02 14.61
CA THR A 108 0.65 1.23 15.30
C THR A 108 1.36 2.21 14.38
N SER A 109 2.38 1.74 13.66
CA SER A 109 3.17 2.57 12.75
C SER A 109 2.33 3.12 11.59
N CYS A 110 1.38 2.33 11.07
CA CYS A 110 0.48 2.74 10.00
C CYS A 110 -0.46 3.87 10.47
N ASN A 111 -1.07 3.69 11.64
CA ASN A 111 -1.94 4.69 12.25
C ASN A 111 -1.19 5.97 12.60
N GLN A 112 0.03 5.85 13.12
CA GLN A 112 0.90 6.99 13.39
C GLN A 112 1.29 7.73 12.10
N ALA A 113 1.64 7.01 11.04
CA ALA A 113 2.00 7.64 9.76
C ALA A 113 0.83 8.45 9.17
N LEU A 114 -0.41 7.95 9.25
CA LEU A 114 -1.58 8.69 8.79
C LEU A 114 -2.00 9.84 9.72
N SER A 115 -1.61 9.80 11.00
CA SER A 115 -1.92 10.88 11.94
C SER A 115 -1.01 12.10 11.75
N VAL A 116 0.13 11.95 11.07
CA VAL A 116 1.06 13.04 10.76
C VAL A 116 0.36 14.10 9.90
N LYS A 117 0.43 15.37 10.34
CA LYS A 117 -0.22 16.50 9.66
C LYS A 117 0.17 16.63 8.18
N THR A 118 1.45 16.42 7.86
CA THR A 118 1.95 16.49 6.48
C THR A 118 1.33 15.42 5.57
N VAL A 119 0.98 14.25 6.11
CA VAL A 119 0.23 13.20 5.39
C VAL A 119 -1.25 13.57 5.31
N GLN A 120 -1.83 14.13 6.38
CA GLN A 120 -3.21 14.60 6.36
C GLN A 120 -3.44 15.70 5.31
N ASP A 121 -2.44 16.57 5.11
CA ASP A 121 -2.51 17.62 4.09
C ASP A 121 -2.50 17.05 2.66
N LEU A 122 -1.94 15.85 2.42
CA LEU A 122 -2.01 15.18 1.12
C LEU A 122 -3.45 14.84 0.71
N PHE A 123 -4.38 14.64 1.64
CA PHE A 123 -5.79 14.42 1.31
C PHE A 123 -6.49 15.65 0.71
N LYS A 124 -5.87 16.83 0.79
CA LYS A 124 -6.36 18.08 0.19
C LYS A 124 -5.75 18.31 -1.19
N GLU A 125 -4.76 17.52 -1.56
CA GLU A 125 -4.09 17.60 -2.85
C GLU A 125 -4.74 16.64 -3.85
N GLU A 126 -4.57 16.94 -5.14
CA GLU A 126 -5.05 16.09 -6.22
C GLU A 126 -3.95 15.11 -6.64
N PHE A 127 -4.33 13.85 -6.80
CA PHE A 127 -3.49 12.79 -7.31
C PHE A 127 -4.26 12.01 -8.36
N ASP A 128 -3.57 11.45 -9.35
CA ASP A 128 -4.17 10.63 -10.41
C ASP A 128 -4.03 9.13 -10.11
N LEU A 129 -3.05 8.77 -9.28
CA LEU A 129 -2.69 7.39 -8.98
C LEU A 129 -2.03 7.27 -7.61
N VAL A 130 -2.39 6.24 -6.86
CA VAL A 130 -1.68 5.81 -5.65
C VAL A 130 -0.88 4.54 -5.93
N MET A 131 0.42 4.54 -5.64
CA MET A 131 1.23 3.32 -5.60
C MET A 131 1.53 2.97 -4.15
N MET A 132 1.18 1.77 -3.71
CA MET A 132 1.35 1.36 -2.32
C MET A 132 2.24 0.14 -2.22
N TYR A 133 3.07 0.07 -1.19
CA TYR A 133 3.79 -1.15 -0.89
C TYR A 133 2.80 -2.27 -0.49
N ILE A 134 2.84 -3.42 -1.15
CA ILE A 134 1.80 -4.44 -0.99
C ILE A 134 1.65 -4.94 0.46
N TYR A 135 2.73 -4.98 1.23
CA TYR A 135 2.71 -5.46 2.60
C TYR A 135 2.53 -4.32 3.61
N MET A 136 1.59 -4.52 4.52
CA MET A 136 1.44 -3.72 5.74
C MET A 136 1.21 -2.22 5.53
N THR A 137 0.61 -1.82 4.41
CA THR A 137 0.23 -0.43 4.11
C THR A 137 -1.26 -0.25 3.85
N GLU A 138 -2.08 -1.22 4.24
CA GLU A 138 -3.52 -1.27 4.01
C GLU A 138 -4.23 -0.04 4.58
N CYS A 139 -3.71 0.59 5.65
CA CYS A 139 -4.26 1.83 6.16
C CYS A 139 -4.25 2.98 5.12
N PHE A 140 -3.31 2.98 4.17
CA PHE A 140 -3.24 3.97 3.08
C PHE A 140 -4.29 3.76 1.99
N LEU A 141 -5.07 2.67 2.02
CA LEU A 141 -6.28 2.54 1.18
C LEU A 141 -7.30 3.65 1.45
N THR A 142 -7.24 4.32 2.60
CA THR A 142 -8.02 5.54 2.87
C THR A 142 -7.84 6.61 1.79
N PHE A 143 -6.64 6.77 1.23
CA PHE A 143 -6.40 7.69 0.10
C PHE A 143 -7.21 7.29 -1.14
N VAL A 144 -7.22 6.00 -1.45
CA VAL A 144 -7.96 5.44 -2.58
C VAL A 144 -9.46 5.69 -2.40
N HIS A 145 -10.00 5.38 -1.22
CA HIS A 145 -11.41 5.57 -0.92
C HIS A 145 -11.85 7.04 -0.96
N LYS A 146 -11.02 7.94 -0.42
CA LYS A 146 -11.37 9.36 -0.34
C LYS A 146 -11.15 10.12 -1.63
N LEU A 147 -9.99 9.95 -2.26
CA LEU A 147 -9.65 10.63 -3.51
C LEU A 147 -10.38 9.99 -4.71
N LYS A 148 -10.92 8.77 -4.56
CA LYS A 148 -11.63 8.01 -5.59
C LYS A 148 -10.79 7.79 -6.85
N ILE A 149 -9.52 7.49 -6.66
CA ILE A 149 -8.53 7.30 -7.72
C ILE A 149 -8.03 5.85 -7.77
N PRO A 150 -7.55 5.37 -8.92
CA PRO A 150 -6.98 4.04 -9.01
C PRO A 150 -5.72 3.89 -8.14
N PHE A 151 -5.41 2.65 -7.78
CA PHE A 151 -4.18 2.33 -7.07
C PHE A 151 -3.49 1.10 -7.66
N ILE A 152 -2.19 0.99 -7.41
CA ILE A 152 -1.34 -0.12 -7.81
C ILE A 152 -0.55 -0.59 -6.59
N TYR A 153 -0.55 -1.90 -6.36
CA TYR A 153 0.38 -2.52 -5.40
C TYR A 153 1.75 -2.70 -6.03
N VAL A 154 2.78 -2.34 -5.27
CA VAL A 154 4.18 -2.43 -5.65
C VAL A 154 4.89 -3.31 -4.64
N CYS A 155 5.63 -4.31 -5.11
CA CYS A 155 6.33 -5.27 -4.27
C CYS A 155 7.81 -5.32 -4.69
N PRO A 156 8.76 -4.86 -3.86
CA PRO A 156 10.20 -4.91 -4.13
C PRO A 156 10.80 -6.30 -3.93
N ASN A 157 10.06 -7.22 -3.30
CA ASN A 157 10.45 -8.58 -2.95
C ASN A 157 9.43 -9.59 -3.50
N MET A 158 9.62 -10.87 -3.19
CA MET A 158 8.67 -11.92 -3.57
C MET A 158 7.32 -11.70 -2.88
N VAL A 159 6.22 -11.81 -3.63
CA VAL A 159 4.86 -11.84 -3.07
C VAL A 159 4.64 -13.20 -2.41
N LEU A 160 4.20 -13.21 -1.15
CA LEU A 160 4.14 -14.36 -0.27
C LEU A 160 2.87 -14.32 0.56
N GLY A 161 2.41 -15.51 0.95
CA GLY A 161 1.25 -15.64 1.82
C GLY A 161 -0.03 -15.15 1.16
N GLY A 162 -0.99 -14.68 1.96
CA GLY A 162 -2.28 -14.18 1.46
C GLY A 162 -2.19 -13.00 0.49
N TYR A 163 -1.04 -12.35 0.37
CA TYR A 163 -0.82 -11.28 -0.61
C TYR A 163 -0.70 -11.78 -2.06
N THR A 164 -0.41 -13.06 -2.27
CA THR A 164 -0.37 -13.63 -3.63
C THR A 164 -1.73 -13.64 -4.29
N ASP A 165 -2.79 -13.80 -3.49
CA ASP A 165 -4.17 -13.75 -3.96
C ASP A 165 -4.52 -12.34 -4.46
N LEU A 166 -4.01 -11.29 -3.80
CA LEU A 166 -4.11 -9.90 -4.27
C LEU A 166 -3.35 -9.66 -5.58
N ALA A 167 -2.25 -10.39 -5.80
CA ALA A 167 -1.50 -10.37 -7.05
C ALA A 167 -2.11 -11.26 -8.15
N GLY A 168 -3.21 -11.98 -7.86
CA GLY A 168 -3.85 -12.92 -8.80
C GLY A 168 -3.04 -14.18 -9.06
N THR A 169 -2.09 -14.51 -8.18
CA THR A 169 -1.20 -15.67 -8.30
C THR A 169 -1.51 -16.70 -7.22
N PRO A 170 -1.69 -17.99 -7.54
CA PRO A 170 -1.96 -19.00 -6.53
C PRO A 170 -0.70 -19.27 -5.70
N PHE A 171 -0.85 -19.34 -4.37
CA PHE A 171 0.22 -19.77 -3.46
C PHE A 171 -0.01 -21.19 -2.97
N PHE A 172 1.04 -22.01 -3.07
CA PHE A 172 1.00 -23.41 -2.68
C PHE A 172 1.91 -23.63 -1.47
N PRO A 173 1.38 -23.52 -0.23
CA PRO A 173 2.20 -23.64 0.99
C PRO A 173 2.82 -25.03 1.15
N SER A 174 2.31 -26.04 0.45
CA SER A 174 2.86 -27.40 0.40
C SER A 174 4.08 -27.55 -0.52
N LEU A 175 4.38 -26.55 -1.35
CA LEU A 175 5.52 -26.53 -2.28
C LEU A 175 6.53 -25.44 -1.91
N MET A 176 6.04 -24.31 -1.41
CA MET A 176 6.83 -23.15 -1.04
C MET A 176 6.47 -22.73 0.39
N PRO A 177 7.24 -23.13 1.40
CA PRO A 177 7.16 -22.55 2.73
C PRO A 177 7.55 -21.08 2.71
N TYR A 178 7.16 -20.37 3.77
CA TYR A 178 7.64 -19.03 3.99
C TYR A 178 9.17 -19.05 4.21
N PRO A 179 9.89 -18.03 3.74
CA PRO A 179 11.33 -17.94 3.95
C PRO A 179 11.78 -17.99 5.42
N ARG A 180 10.86 -17.71 6.36
CA ARG A 180 11.13 -17.69 7.81
C ARG A 180 11.06 -19.08 8.47
N ASP A 181 10.65 -20.11 7.73
CA ASP A 181 10.29 -21.41 8.32
C ASP A 181 11.47 -22.33 8.59
N ASN A 182 12.68 -21.96 8.18
CA ASN A 182 13.90 -22.76 8.29
C ASN A 182 13.70 -24.24 7.89
N LEU A 183 12.90 -24.50 6.86
CA LEU A 183 12.66 -25.84 6.35
C LEU A 183 13.69 -26.20 5.27
N GLU A 184 14.25 -27.40 5.37
CA GLU A 184 15.20 -27.92 4.38
C GLU A 184 14.47 -28.49 3.17
N TYR A 185 15.08 -28.29 1.98
CA TYR A 185 14.62 -28.88 0.74
C TYR A 185 15.41 -30.19 0.45
N PRO A 186 14.75 -31.26 -0.02
CA PRO A 186 13.32 -31.36 -0.35
C PRO A 186 12.41 -31.48 0.88
N LEU A 187 11.24 -30.82 0.83
CA LEU A 187 10.29 -30.80 1.95
C LEU A 187 9.69 -32.17 2.20
N THR A 188 9.84 -32.65 3.44
CA THR A 188 9.14 -33.85 3.95
C THR A 188 7.64 -33.59 4.07
N PHE A 189 6.83 -34.66 4.16
CA PHE A 189 5.39 -34.52 4.41
C PHE A 189 5.09 -33.67 5.66
N GLY A 190 5.84 -33.89 6.75
CA GLY A 190 5.72 -33.09 7.97
C GLY A 190 6.04 -31.62 7.75
N GLY A 191 7.10 -31.31 7.00
CA GLY A 191 7.46 -29.92 6.64
C GLY A 191 6.37 -29.24 5.82
N ARG A 192 5.76 -29.96 4.86
CA ARG A 192 4.64 -29.45 4.04
C ARG A 192 3.39 -29.20 4.88
N MET A 193 3.07 -30.11 5.80
CA MET A 193 1.93 -29.97 6.72
C MET A 193 2.13 -28.77 7.64
N ALA A 194 3.32 -28.63 8.23
CA ALA A 194 3.66 -27.48 9.09
C ALA A 194 3.60 -26.15 8.32
N GLY A 195 4.12 -26.12 7.09
CA GLY A 195 4.01 -24.99 6.17
C GLY A 195 2.57 -24.57 5.89
N THR A 196 1.73 -25.56 5.58
CA THR A 196 0.31 -25.33 5.29
C THR A 196 -0.46 -24.86 6.52
N LEU A 197 -0.24 -25.48 7.68
CA LEU A 197 -0.91 -25.08 8.92
C LEU A 197 -0.57 -23.63 9.29
N ARG A 198 0.70 -23.24 9.20
CA ARG A 198 1.12 -21.88 9.51
C ARG A 198 0.63 -20.87 8.48
N TYR A 199 0.55 -21.21 7.20
CA TYR A 199 -0.12 -20.36 6.21
C TYR A 199 -1.56 -20.08 6.60
N VAL A 200 -2.33 -21.11 6.99
CA VAL A 200 -3.72 -20.93 7.43
C VAL A 200 -3.81 -20.08 8.70
N LEU A 201 -2.90 -20.28 9.66
CA LEU A 201 -2.85 -19.46 10.88
C LEU A 201 -2.49 -18.01 10.60
N GLU A 202 -1.52 -17.75 9.72
CA GLU A 202 -1.13 -16.39 9.30
C GLU A 202 -2.28 -15.72 8.53
N ALA A 203 -2.95 -16.43 7.62
CA ALA A 203 -4.12 -15.90 6.91
C ALA A 203 -5.27 -15.56 7.87
N ALA A 204 -5.61 -16.46 8.81
CA ALA A 204 -6.63 -16.19 9.82
C ALA A 204 -6.25 -15.03 10.74
N PHE A 205 -4.97 -14.93 11.13
CA PHE A 205 -4.45 -13.82 11.91
C PHE A 205 -4.57 -12.49 11.14
N MET A 206 -4.27 -12.50 9.85
CA MET A 206 -4.40 -11.33 8.99
C MET A 206 -5.85 -10.84 8.91
N GLU A 207 -6.79 -11.76 8.65
CA GLU A 207 -8.20 -11.43 8.52
C GLU A 207 -8.87 -11.01 9.84
N TRP A 208 -8.54 -11.67 10.95
CA TRP A 208 -9.26 -11.48 12.21
C TRP A 208 -8.60 -10.50 13.17
N PHE A 209 -7.30 -10.22 13.02
CA PHE A 209 -6.58 -9.32 13.90
C PHE A 209 -5.97 -8.13 13.17
N TYR A 210 -5.19 -8.37 12.10
CA TYR A 210 -4.46 -7.29 11.43
C TYR A 210 -5.39 -6.31 10.70
N LEU A 211 -6.22 -6.80 9.78
CA LEU A 211 -7.14 -5.95 9.02
C LEU A 211 -8.09 -5.16 9.94
N PRO A 212 -8.77 -5.78 10.93
CA PRO A 212 -9.60 -5.05 11.89
C PRO A 212 -8.81 -4.01 12.68
N GLY A 213 -7.56 -4.29 13.08
CA GLY A 213 -6.74 -3.34 13.84
C GLY A 213 -6.30 -2.11 13.04
N THR A 214 -6.18 -2.22 11.71
CA THR A 214 -5.94 -1.06 10.83
C THR A 214 -7.20 -0.25 10.53
N CYS A 215 -8.38 -0.84 10.68
CA CYS A 215 -9.67 -0.24 10.34
C CYS A 215 -10.12 0.94 11.23
N PRO A 216 -9.99 0.94 12.57
CA PRO A 216 -10.55 2.01 13.41
C PRO A 216 -9.99 3.39 13.07
N PHE A 217 -8.71 3.49 12.67
CA PHE A 217 -8.16 4.76 12.21
C PHE A 217 -8.70 5.14 10.81
N MET A 218 -8.87 4.18 9.90
CA MET A 218 -9.49 4.45 8.60
C MET A 218 -10.93 4.98 8.75
N SER A 219 -11.72 4.34 9.62
CA SER A 219 -13.08 4.77 9.96
C SER A 219 -13.10 6.10 10.69
N PHE A 220 -12.23 6.31 11.68
CA PHE A 220 -12.09 7.59 12.40
C PHE A 220 -11.72 8.74 11.44
N LEU A 221 -10.74 8.52 10.55
CA LEU A 221 -10.29 9.51 9.60
C LEU A 221 -11.39 9.82 8.58
N ALA A 222 -12.09 8.79 8.07
CA ALA A 222 -13.23 8.96 7.18
C ALA A 222 -14.35 9.77 7.84
N LEU A 223 -14.75 9.43 9.07
CA LEU A 223 -15.80 10.14 9.83
C LEU A 223 -15.42 11.60 10.13
N LYS A 224 -14.19 11.82 10.62
CA LYS A 224 -13.67 13.17 10.89
C LYS A 224 -13.62 14.02 9.63
N GLN A 225 -13.27 13.41 8.50
CA GLN A 225 -13.20 14.10 7.22
C GLN A 225 -14.57 14.32 6.57
N ALA A 226 -15.57 13.49 6.88
CA ALA A 226 -16.96 13.68 6.49
C ALA A 226 -17.71 14.68 7.38
N GLY A 227 -17.07 15.21 8.44
CA GLY A 227 -17.72 16.10 9.41
C GLY A 227 -18.75 15.40 10.30
N LEU A 228 -18.71 14.07 10.36
CA LEU A 228 -19.63 13.26 11.13
C LEU A 228 -19.15 13.11 12.59
N PRO A 229 -20.06 12.98 13.56
CA PRO A 229 -19.69 12.77 14.96
C PRO A 229 -18.92 11.47 15.11
N VAL A 230 -17.72 11.57 15.68
CA VAL A 230 -16.82 10.46 15.90
C VAL A 230 -17.19 9.76 17.21
N VAL A 231 -17.69 8.53 17.15
CA VAL A 231 -17.85 7.65 18.31
C VAL A 231 -16.97 6.42 18.07
N GLY A 232 -15.71 6.52 18.45
CA GLY A 232 -14.71 5.45 18.35
C GLY A 232 -13.51 5.74 19.24
N PRO A 233 -12.73 4.73 19.67
CA PRO A 233 -11.62 4.92 20.58
C PRO A 233 -10.59 5.88 19.98
N SER A 234 -10.07 6.76 20.83
CA SER A 234 -9.08 7.76 20.44
C SER A 234 -7.74 7.09 20.03
N PRO A 235 -6.86 7.77 19.29
CA PRO A 235 -5.55 7.22 18.88
C PRO A 235 -4.66 6.76 20.06
N ASP A 236 -4.97 7.22 21.28
CA ASP A 236 -4.19 7.00 22.49
C ASP A 236 -4.75 5.85 23.36
N GLU A 237 -5.87 5.20 22.97
CA GLU A 237 -6.43 4.07 23.71
C GLU A 237 -5.87 2.72 23.24
N PRO A 238 -5.34 1.88 24.14
CA PRO A 238 -4.91 0.53 23.79
C PRO A 238 -6.12 -0.31 23.35
N VAL A 239 -6.04 -0.87 22.14
CA VAL A 239 -7.05 -1.77 21.56
C VAL A 239 -7.06 -3.08 22.36
N SER A 240 -7.77 -3.07 23.49
CA SER A 240 -7.87 -4.18 24.44
C SER A 240 -9.24 -4.87 24.42
N GLY A 241 -10.10 -4.54 23.44
CA GLY A 241 -11.42 -5.15 23.26
C GLY A 241 -11.60 -5.78 21.88
N LEU A 242 -12.36 -6.89 21.83
CA LEU A 242 -12.87 -7.44 20.57
C LEU A 242 -13.59 -6.32 19.79
N LEU A 243 -13.06 -6.00 18.61
CA LEU A 243 -13.64 -5.01 17.72
C LEU A 243 -15.03 -5.46 17.25
N PRO A 244 -16.01 -4.54 17.14
CA PRO A 244 -17.35 -4.87 16.68
C PRO A 244 -17.32 -5.47 15.26
N HIS A 245 -18.09 -6.54 15.05
CA HIS A 245 -18.20 -7.33 13.81
C HIS A 245 -18.61 -6.54 12.53
N HIS A 246 -18.80 -5.23 12.62
CA HIS A 246 -19.30 -4.38 11.53
C HIS A 246 -18.19 -3.84 10.62
N CYS A 247 -16.92 -4.05 10.94
CA CYS A 247 -15.77 -3.70 10.09
C CYS A 247 -15.13 -4.93 9.43
N LEU A 248 -15.86 -6.04 9.33
CA LEU A 248 -15.35 -7.23 8.65
C LEU A 248 -15.32 -6.99 7.13
N PRO A 249 -14.18 -7.28 6.47
CA PRO A 249 -14.10 -7.20 5.03
C PRO A 249 -15.08 -8.20 4.39
N GLN A 250 -15.99 -7.74 3.52
CA GLN A 250 -16.88 -8.64 2.75
C GLN A 250 -16.29 -8.91 1.36
N PRO A 251 -16.24 -10.16 0.89
CA PRO A 251 -15.71 -10.45 -0.45
C PRO A 251 -16.55 -9.75 -1.54
N LEU A 252 -15.88 -9.12 -2.51
CA LEU A 252 -16.53 -8.43 -3.65
C LEU A 252 -17.34 -9.38 -4.54
N SER A 253 -17.07 -10.69 -4.47
CA SER A 253 -17.77 -11.79 -5.11
C SER A 253 -17.33 -13.14 -4.48
N PRO A 254 -18.05 -14.25 -4.69
CA PRO A 254 -17.66 -15.58 -4.17
C PRO A 254 -16.29 -16.09 -4.67
N ALA A 255 -15.70 -15.44 -5.67
CA ALA A 255 -14.45 -15.85 -6.31
C ALA A 255 -13.36 -14.76 -6.29
N SER A 256 -13.57 -13.64 -5.58
CA SER A 256 -12.59 -12.54 -5.52
C SER A 256 -11.99 -12.41 -4.12
N PRO A 257 -10.66 -12.38 -3.97
CA PRO A 257 -9.99 -12.15 -2.69
C PRO A 257 -9.99 -10.66 -2.28
N LEU A 258 -10.59 -9.79 -3.11
CA LEU A 258 -10.74 -8.38 -2.80
C LEU A 258 -11.93 -8.22 -1.86
N PHE A 259 -11.66 -7.63 -0.71
CA PHE A 259 -12.69 -7.35 0.28
C PHE A 259 -13.13 -5.89 0.25
N ARG A 260 -14.42 -5.68 0.50
CA ARG A 260 -15.11 -4.41 0.67
C ARG A 260 -15.27 -4.17 2.17
N CYS A 261 -14.83 -3.02 2.69
CA CYS A 261 -15.39 -2.52 3.95
C CYS A 261 -16.85 -2.14 3.66
N SER A 262 -17.77 -3.07 3.94
CA SER A 262 -19.19 -2.80 3.82
C SER A 262 -19.58 -1.91 5.00
N GLU A 263 -19.91 -0.65 4.69
CA GLU A 263 -20.34 0.41 5.62
C GLU A 263 -19.22 1.24 6.27
N CYS A 264 -18.43 1.92 5.43
CA CYS A 264 -17.97 3.27 5.78
C CYS A 264 -18.87 4.25 5.02
N GLY A 265 -19.99 4.62 5.65
CA GLY A 265 -20.86 5.71 5.20
C GLY A 265 -20.17 7.06 5.28
#